data_AF-A0A1Y3R2N2-F1
#
_entry.id   AF-A0A1Y3R2N2-F1
#
_cell.length_a   1.000
_cell.length_b   1.000
_cell.length_c   1.000
_cell.angle_alpha   90.00
_cell.angle_beta   90.00
_cell.angle_gamma   90.00
#
_symmetry.space_group_name_H-M   'P 1'
#
loop_
_entity.id
_entity.type
_entity.pdbx_description
1 polymer ?
#
loop_
_entity_poly.entity_id
_entity_poly.type
_entity_poly.pdbx_seq_one_letter_code
_entity_poly.pdbx_strand_id
1 'polypeptide(L)'
;MMKKITYMLLAGALLCSCADEKPHFLPAPGGTVEIGGIGATPSSDAAALLDDDLTTYFEAEVGAENSVEAVVDCSAGRIVAYTLVSSGVVEQGDNGVEALYDPVSWKVYGSDDGASWNEVDSRSEVAFIARFQKHIYYLAAPADYAKYKFVFKANGGDKLTLSDILFHTEDPYAAWKNFESPEILFIDLAEDKGSKLYDVLVQDKIAYLKWHALEICTYLYFNDRDERFPVNTIEYFLEPMPGEVSYKGGSSPKINIHYSTDWIQKSANESLLKLSLETRGVLFHEMVHAFQLEPQGIPAYSQGNMSWAAIEGLADAVRTVAGYHDYATRNTNGSLMSGYQTTGFFCYWLTQTQDKDAIRNINASMRTINPWSWDAALKYALGEDANEQTLWALYKADKTNYQKR
;
A
#
# COMPACT_ATOMS: atom_id res chain seq x y z
N MET A 1 -54.28 9.74 44.40
CA MET A 1 -53.28 10.39 45.28
C MET A 1 -52.09 10.82 44.44
N MET A 2 -51.52 11.95 44.82
CA MET A 2 -50.49 12.76 44.16
C MET A 2 -49.15 12.09 43.81
N LYS A 3 -48.54 12.62 42.73
CA LYS A 3 -47.11 12.94 42.47
C LYS A 3 -46.11 11.79 42.19
N LYS A 4 -45.43 11.84 41.04
CA LYS A 4 -44.19 12.62 40.79
C LYS A 4 -43.76 12.57 39.30
N ILE A 5 -43.24 13.71 38.86
CA ILE A 5 -42.53 14.00 37.60
C ILE A 5 -41.05 13.61 37.77
N THR A 6 -40.38 13.08 36.73
CA THR A 6 -38.97 13.37 36.37
C THR A 6 -38.71 13.10 34.87
N TYR A 7 -37.89 13.96 34.25
CA TYR A 7 -37.55 14.16 32.84
C TYR A 7 -36.36 13.32 32.29
N MET A 8 -36.24 13.32 30.94
CA MET A 8 -35.03 13.18 30.09
C MET A 8 -34.31 11.81 30.08
N LEU A 9 -33.82 11.26 28.96
CA LEU A 9 -33.04 11.86 27.88
C LEU A 9 -33.26 11.13 26.53
N LEU A 10 -33.22 11.92 25.45
CA LEU A 10 -33.13 11.50 24.06
C LEU A 10 -31.69 11.07 23.77
N ALA A 11 -31.48 9.88 23.19
CA ALA A 11 -30.23 9.55 22.50
C ALA A 11 -30.59 8.66 21.29
N GLY A 12 -30.52 9.26 20.11
CA GLY A 12 -30.68 8.56 18.85
C GLY A 12 -29.52 7.60 18.63
N ALA A 13 -29.85 6.35 18.33
CA ALA A 13 -28.92 5.49 17.62
C ALA A 13 -28.92 5.96 16.15
N LEU A 14 -28.01 6.89 15.83
CA LEU A 14 -27.46 6.92 14.48
C LEU A 14 -26.86 5.53 14.25
N LEU A 15 -27.51 4.73 13.42
CA LEU A 15 -26.82 3.66 12.72
C LEU A 15 -25.79 4.35 11.84
N CYS A 16 -24.55 4.32 12.33
CA CYS A 16 -23.35 4.74 11.62
C CYS A 16 -23.38 4.04 10.26
N SER A 17 -23.46 4.83 9.19
CA SER A 17 -23.20 4.36 7.84
C SER A 17 -21.75 3.86 7.81
N CYS A 18 -21.58 2.55 7.67
CA CYS A 18 -20.29 1.93 7.45
C CYS A 18 -19.81 2.31 6.03
N ALA A 19 -19.21 3.47 5.89
CA ALA A 19 -18.29 3.80 4.81
C ALA A 19 -17.01 4.23 5.51
N ASP A 20 -16.07 3.30 5.59
CA ASP A 20 -14.67 3.52 5.94
C ASP A 20 -13.94 2.41 5.21
N GLU A 21 -13.73 2.65 3.91
CA GLU A 21 -12.93 1.79 3.07
C GLU A 21 -11.46 2.04 3.45
N LYS A 22 -10.74 0.94 3.65
CA LYS A 22 -9.39 0.93 4.25
C LYS A 22 -8.34 1.58 3.33
N PRO A 23 -7.14 1.91 3.86
CA PRO A 23 -6.06 2.60 3.13
C PRO A 23 -5.45 1.88 1.91
N HIS A 24 -6.02 0.75 1.47
CA HIS A 24 -5.60 0.09 0.24
C HIS A 24 -6.73 0.15 -0.77
N PHE A 25 -6.64 1.24 -1.54
CA PHE A 25 -7.19 1.44 -2.87
C PHE A 25 -8.65 1.04 -3.00
N LEU A 26 -9.53 2.04 -2.99
CA LEU A 26 -10.92 1.84 -3.40
C LEU A 26 -10.90 1.27 -4.83
N PRO A 27 -11.51 0.11 -5.09
CA PRO A 27 -11.88 -0.22 -6.45
C PRO A 27 -13.18 0.53 -6.76
N ALA A 28 -13.05 1.73 -7.33
CA ALA A 28 -13.94 2.16 -8.39
C ALA A 28 -13.29 3.34 -9.13
N PRO A 29 -13.09 3.18 -10.44
CA PRO A 29 -14.18 3.68 -11.27
C PRO A 29 -14.88 2.50 -11.93
N GLY A 30 -16.12 2.25 -11.48
CA GLY A 30 -17.12 1.52 -12.27
C GLY A 30 -17.56 2.36 -13.46
N GLY A 31 -16.60 2.75 -14.30
CA GLY A 31 -16.78 3.68 -15.40
C GLY A 31 -16.10 3.16 -16.66
N THR A 32 -16.53 3.69 -17.80
CA THR A 32 -15.80 3.55 -19.05
C THR A 32 -14.76 4.65 -19.16
N VAL A 33 -13.67 4.37 -19.87
CA VAL A 33 -12.68 5.37 -20.24
C VAL A 33 -12.72 5.59 -21.75
N GLU A 34 -12.91 6.84 -22.13
CA GLU A 34 -12.84 7.30 -23.51
C GLU A 34 -11.56 8.12 -23.69
N ILE A 35 -10.77 7.78 -24.70
CA ILE A 35 -9.59 8.56 -25.06
C ILE A 35 -9.97 9.59 -26.12
N GLY A 36 -9.61 10.85 -25.87
CA GLY A 36 -9.87 11.98 -26.74
C GLY A 36 -8.68 12.94 -26.83
N GLY A 37 -8.85 14.03 -27.56
CA GLY A 37 -7.86 15.12 -27.62
C GLY A 37 -6.94 15.11 -28.84
N ILE A 38 -6.43 16.31 -29.16
CA ILE A 38 -5.83 16.67 -30.44
C ILE A 38 -4.45 16.00 -30.62
N GLY A 39 -4.40 14.96 -31.47
CA GLY A 39 -3.17 14.45 -32.07
C GLY A 39 -2.49 13.28 -31.36
N ALA A 40 -3.02 12.77 -30.24
CA ALA A 40 -2.54 11.51 -29.66
C ALA A 40 -3.21 10.31 -30.31
N THR A 41 -2.46 9.24 -30.52
CA THR A 41 -2.97 7.98 -31.09
C THR A 41 -2.74 6.86 -30.08
N PRO A 42 -3.81 6.31 -29.45
CA PRO A 42 -3.67 5.16 -28.57
C PRO A 42 -3.04 3.97 -29.29
N SER A 43 -2.04 3.36 -28.67
CA SER A 43 -1.40 2.12 -29.15
C SER A 43 -1.78 0.91 -28.30
N SER A 44 -2.45 1.10 -27.16
CA SER A 44 -3.06 0.04 -26.35
C SER A 44 -4.51 0.35 -25.96
N ASP A 45 -5.18 -0.61 -25.31
CA ASP A 45 -6.56 -0.46 -24.85
C ASP A 45 -6.63 0.54 -23.69
N ALA A 46 -7.53 1.50 -23.80
CA ALA A 46 -7.78 2.50 -22.77
C ALA A 46 -8.26 1.87 -21.46
N ALA A 47 -8.95 0.72 -21.53
CA ALA A 47 -9.46 0.00 -20.37
C ALA A 47 -8.37 -0.36 -19.35
N ALA A 48 -7.09 -0.44 -19.78
CA ALA A 48 -5.96 -0.63 -18.88
C ALA A 48 -5.87 0.46 -17.80
N LEU A 49 -6.35 1.69 -18.07
CA LEU A 49 -6.37 2.78 -17.07
C LEU A 49 -7.28 2.51 -15.87
N LEU A 50 -8.14 1.49 -15.92
CA LEU A 50 -9.17 1.25 -14.92
C LEU A 50 -9.27 -0.22 -14.48
N ASP A 51 -8.28 -1.07 -14.81
CA ASP A 51 -8.37 -2.52 -14.57
C ASP A 51 -7.71 -2.97 -13.24
N ASP A 52 -6.96 -2.09 -12.57
CA ASP A 52 -6.16 -2.38 -11.36
C ASP A 52 -5.15 -3.53 -11.57
N ASP A 53 -4.73 -3.78 -12.81
CA ASP A 53 -3.80 -4.83 -13.18
C ASP A 53 -2.44 -4.24 -13.57
N LEU A 54 -1.47 -4.34 -12.66
CA LEU A 54 -0.09 -3.87 -12.89
C LEU A 54 0.65 -4.60 -14.03
N THR A 55 0.07 -5.64 -14.62
CA THR A 55 0.61 -6.31 -15.82
C THR A 55 0.21 -5.62 -17.12
N THR A 56 -0.81 -4.78 -17.10
CA THR A 56 -1.26 -3.97 -18.23
C THR A 56 -0.85 -2.51 -18.03
N TYR A 57 -0.92 -1.71 -19.10
CA TYR A 57 -0.81 -0.26 -19.04
C TYR A 57 -1.37 0.36 -20.32
N PHE A 58 -1.82 1.60 -20.19
CA PHE A 58 -2.17 2.42 -21.33
C PHE A 58 -0.92 3.05 -21.97
N GLU A 59 -0.87 3.03 -23.30
CA GLU A 59 0.15 3.69 -24.12
C GLU A 59 -0.53 4.50 -25.24
N ALA A 60 -0.03 5.70 -25.48
CA ALA A 60 -0.38 6.50 -26.65
C ALA A 60 0.86 7.21 -27.22
N GLU A 61 0.94 7.26 -28.55
CA GLU A 61 1.85 8.16 -29.25
C GLU A 61 1.35 9.60 -29.07
N VAL A 62 2.23 10.51 -28.71
CA VAL A 62 1.88 11.93 -28.51
C VAL A 62 2.17 12.72 -29.77
N GLY A 63 1.19 13.49 -30.23
CA GLY A 63 1.32 14.39 -31.37
C GLY A 63 2.11 15.66 -31.04
N ALA A 64 2.05 16.65 -31.94
CA ALA A 64 2.77 17.93 -31.80
C ALA A 64 2.49 18.70 -30.49
N GLU A 65 1.32 18.46 -29.88
CA GLU A 65 0.91 19.07 -28.60
C GLU A 65 1.51 18.38 -27.37
N ASN A 66 2.18 17.24 -27.56
CA ASN A 66 2.79 16.44 -26.50
C ASN A 66 1.80 16.14 -25.35
N SER A 67 0.55 15.82 -25.68
CA SER A 67 -0.53 15.60 -24.71
C SER A 67 -1.46 14.45 -25.05
N VAL A 68 -2.03 13.83 -24.02
CA VAL A 68 -3.10 12.83 -24.10
C VAL A 68 -4.28 13.25 -23.23
N GLU A 69 -5.52 13.15 -23.73
CA GLU A 69 -6.70 13.29 -22.88
C GLU A 69 -7.35 11.94 -22.59
N ALA A 70 -7.64 11.68 -21.32
CA ALA A 70 -8.42 10.53 -20.86
C ALA A 70 -9.67 11.03 -20.13
N VAL A 71 -10.85 10.59 -20.58
CA VAL A 71 -12.14 10.88 -19.95
C VAL A 71 -12.61 9.64 -19.22
N VAL A 72 -12.78 9.74 -17.92
CA VAL A 72 -13.23 8.65 -17.04
C VAL A 72 -14.63 8.98 -16.53
N ASP A 73 -15.58 8.07 -16.76
CA ASP A 73 -16.91 8.17 -16.15
C ASP A 73 -16.84 7.86 -14.65
N CYS A 74 -17.58 8.62 -13.84
CA CYS A 74 -17.58 8.48 -12.38
C CYS A 74 -19.01 8.43 -11.84
N SER A 75 -19.29 7.43 -11.01
CA SER A 75 -20.56 7.27 -10.29
C SER A 75 -20.40 7.20 -8.77
N ALA A 76 -19.18 7.43 -8.27
CA ALA A 76 -18.82 7.31 -6.86
C ALA A 76 -19.22 8.54 -6.00
N GLY A 77 -19.80 9.57 -6.62
CA GLY A 77 -20.17 10.82 -5.96
C GLY A 77 -18.99 11.78 -5.83
N ARG A 78 -18.91 12.50 -4.70
CA ARG A 78 -17.87 13.51 -4.47
C ARG A 78 -16.48 12.87 -4.41
N ILE A 79 -15.62 13.26 -5.33
CA ILE A 79 -14.20 12.89 -5.37
C ILE A 79 -13.36 13.93 -4.64
N VAL A 80 -12.44 13.46 -3.81
CA VAL A 80 -11.50 14.31 -3.05
C VAL A 80 -10.05 14.12 -3.48
N ALA A 81 -9.71 12.97 -4.03
CA ALA A 81 -8.38 12.65 -4.52
C ALA A 81 -8.44 11.63 -5.66
N TYR A 82 -7.33 11.47 -6.36
CA TYR A 82 -7.13 10.42 -7.35
C TYR A 82 -5.73 9.80 -7.18
N THR A 83 -5.59 8.53 -7.51
CA THR A 83 -4.30 7.85 -7.61
C THR A 83 -3.95 7.69 -9.07
N LEU A 84 -2.71 8.02 -9.43
CA LEU A 84 -2.10 7.60 -10.69
C LEU A 84 -1.08 6.49 -10.41
N VAL A 85 -1.03 5.51 -11.29
CA VAL A 85 -0.12 4.37 -11.15
C VAL A 85 0.91 4.38 -12.27
N SER A 86 2.20 4.47 -11.92
CA SER A 86 3.26 4.44 -12.93
C SER A 86 3.34 3.09 -13.63
N SER A 87 3.61 3.10 -14.93
CA SER A 87 3.83 1.86 -15.69
C SER A 87 5.17 1.22 -15.30
N GLY A 88 5.39 -0.01 -15.79
CA GLY A 88 6.69 -0.67 -15.75
C GLY A 88 7.63 -0.26 -16.89
N VAL A 89 7.21 0.65 -17.77
CA VAL A 89 7.99 1.00 -18.97
C VAL A 89 9.16 1.88 -18.58
N VAL A 90 10.34 1.47 -19.04
CA VAL A 90 11.59 2.20 -18.87
C VAL A 90 12.37 2.13 -20.17
N GLU A 91 13.09 3.20 -20.49
CA GLU A 91 14.01 3.23 -21.62
C GLU A 91 15.44 3.12 -21.13
N GLN A 92 16.22 2.25 -21.77
CA GLN A 92 17.64 2.12 -21.51
C GLN A 92 18.41 3.00 -22.49
N GLY A 93 18.96 4.10 -22.00
CA GLY A 93 19.84 4.99 -22.75
C GLY A 93 21.31 4.78 -22.41
N ASP A 94 22.19 5.48 -23.14
CA ASP A 94 23.64 5.45 -22.91
C ASP A 94 24.04 5.97 -21.52
N ASN A 95 23.18 6.80 -20.90
CA ASN A 95 23.42 7.44 -19.60
C ASN A 95 22.65 6.79 -18.43
N GLY A 96 21.94 5.68 -18.66
CA GLY A 96 21.18 5.00 -17.62
C GLY A 96 19.79 4.57 -18.05
N VAL A 97 18.92 4.32 -17.08
CA VAL A 97 17.53 3.93 -17.31
C VAL A 97 16.62 5.09 -16.94
N GLU A 98 15.79 5.51 -17.89
CA GLU A 98 14.93 6.67 -17.76
C GLU A 98 13.45 6.28 -17.87
N ALA A 99 12.61 6.90 -17.04
CA ALA A 99 11.16 6.81 -17.14
C ALA A 99 10.62 7.86 -18.13
N LEU A 100 11.06 7.78 -19.39
CA LEU A 100 10.83 8.81 -20.41
C LEU A 100 9.34 9.00 -20.75
N TYR A 101 8.51 7.99 -20.53
CA TYR A 101 7.11 8.01 -20.96
C TYR A 101 6.12 8.32 -19.84
N ASP A 102 6.59 8.70 -18.65
CA ASP A 102 5.70 9.15 -17.59
C ASP A 102 5.07 10.52 -17.90
N PRO A 103 3.83 10.79 -17.45
CA PRO A 103 3.31 12.15 -17.42
C PRO A 103 4.09 13.02 -16.43
N VAL A 104 4.45 14.24 -16.85
CA VAL A 104 5.19 15.22 -16.00
C VAL A 104 4.32 16.35 -15.48
N SER A 105 3.16 16.54 -16.11
CA SER A 105 2.16 17.51 -15.68
C SER A 105 0.80 17.10 -16.24
N TRP A 106 -0.26 17.53 -15.57
CA TRP A 106 -1.61 17.33 -16.05
C TRP A 106 -2.60 18.29 -15.43
N LYS A 107 -3.74 18.41 -16.08
CA LYS A 107 -4.93 19.08 -15.55
C LYS A 107 -6.07 18.10 -15.42
N VAL A 108 -6.88 18.28 -14.39
CA VAL A 108 -8.09 17.49 -14.15
C VAL A 108 -9.29 18.42 -14.27
N TYR A 109 -10.28 18.01 -15.05
CA TYR A 109 -11.53 18.72 -15.24
C TYR A 109 -12.71 17.83 -14.87
N GLY A 110 -13.75 18.40 -14.28
CA GLY A 110 -15.02 17.73 -14.02
C GLY A 110 -16.15 18.23 -14.92
N SER A 111 -17.07 17.34 -15.29
CA SER A 111 -18.24 17.64 -16.13
C SER A 111 -19.44 16.76 -15.77
N ASP A 112 -20.64 17.34 -15.80
CA ASP A 112 -21.92 16.62 -15.65
C ASP A 112 -22.53 16.20 -17.00
N ASP A 113 -22.20 16.91 -18.08
CA ASP A 113 -22.81 16.76 -19.40
C ASP A 113 -21.84 16.24 -20.48
N GLY A 114 -20.54 16.13 -20.15
CA GLY A 114 -19.47 15.77 -21.09
C GLY A 114 -19.09 16.86 -22.10
N ALA A 115 -19.72 18.05 -22.03
CA ALA A 115 -19.51 19.15 -22.95
C ALA A 115 -18.90 20.38 -22.26
N SER A 116 -19.36 20.71 -21.05
CA SER A 116 -18.92 21.81 -20.22
C SER A 116 -17.95 21.29 -19.16
N TRP A 117 -16.71 21.77 -19.17
CA TRP A 117 -15.64 21.26 -18.32
C TRP A 117 -15.12 22.34 -17.35
N ASN A 118 -15.08 22.01 -16.06
CA ASN A 118 -14.52 22.88 -15.01
C ASN A 118 -13.20 22.32 -14.49
N GLU A 119 -12.14 23.12 -14.45
CA GLU A 119 -10.86 22.69 -13.88
C GLU A 119 -11.01 22.46 -12.36
N VAL A 120 -10.60 21.29 -11.88
CA VAL A 120 -10.69 20.88 -10.46
C VAL A 120 -9.32 20.57 -9.83
N ASP A 121 -8.29 20.32 -10.65
CA ASP A 121 -6.91 20.21 -10.20
C ASP A 121 -5.91 20.51 -11.33
N SER A 122 -4.69 20.89 -10.96
CA SER A 122 -3.58 21.10 -11.89
C SER A 122 -2.26 20.72 -11.20
N ARG A 123 -1.45 19.93 -11.91
CA ARG A 123 -0.15 19.43 -11.44
C ARG A 123 0.93 19.71 -12.46
N SER A 124 2.11 20.04 -11.99
CA SER A 124 3.30 20.33 -12.80
C SER A 124 4.56 19.82 -12.12
N GLU A 125 5.58 19.48 -12.91
CA GLU A 125 6.89 19.05 -12.43
C GLU A 125 6.81 17.83 -11.51
N VAL A 126 5.92 16.89 -11.85
CA VAL A 126 5.74 15.66 -11.08
C VAL A 126 6.59 14.55 -11.69
N ALA A 127 7.22 13.76 -10.83
CA ALA A 127 7.91 12.53 -11.20
C ALA A 127 7.50 11.42 -10.23
N PHE A 128 7.30 10.21 -10.76
CA PHE A 128 7.18 9.03 -9.92
C PHE A 128 8.54 8.66 -9.32
N ILE A 129 8.53 8.23 -8.07
CA ILE A 129 9.75 7.87 -7.32
C ILE A 129 10.14 6.41 -7.52
N ALA A 130 9.24 5.60 -8.08
CA ALA A 130 9.44 4.19 -8.40
C ALA A 130 8.52 3.74 -9.55
N ARG A 131 8.82 2.59 -10.15
CA ARG A 131 7.92 1.90 -11.11
C ARG A 131 6.78 1.19 -10.38
N PHE A 132 5.63 1.05 -11.04
CA PHE A 132 4.40 0.49 -10.45
C PHE A 132 3.97 1.22 -9.17
N GLN A 133 4.32 2.50 -9.03
CA GLN A 133 4.03 3.31 -7.87
C GLN A 133 2.58 3.78 -7.95
N LYS A 134 1.80 3.48 -6.92
CA LYS A 134 0.48 4.08 -6.71
C LYS A 134 0.66 5.41 -5.96
N HIS A 135 0.57 6.55 -6.64
CA HIS A 135 0.73 7.86 -6.01
C HIS A 135 -0.60 8.62 -5.94
N ILE A 136 -0.97 9.10 -4.75
CA ILE A 136 -2.20 9.85 -4.52
C ILE A 136 -1.99 11.36 -4.71
N TYR A 137 -2.98 12.01 -5.30
CA TYR A 137 -3.05 13.45 -5.50
C TYR A 137 -4.43 13.96 -5.08
N TYR A 138 -4.46 15.00 -4.24
CA TYR A 138 -5.72 15.59 -3.76
C TYR A 138 -6.26 16.61 -4.76
N LEU A 139 -7.54 16.55 -5.11
CA LEU A 139 -8.13 17.59 -5.95
C LEU A 139 -8.04 18.95 -5.24
N ALA A 140 -7.62 19.99 -5.95
CA ALA A 140 -7.63 21.36 -5.43
C ALA A 140 -9.07 21.83 -5.12
N ALA A 141 -10.04 21.37 -5.92
CA ALA A 141 -11.46 21.57 -5.70
C ALA A 141 -12.21 20.22 -5.72
N PRO A 142 -12.34 19.52 -4.56
CA PRO A 142 -13.13 18.31 -4.45
C PRO A 142 -14.59 18.53 -4.84
N ALA A 143 -15.08 17.76 -5.80
CA ALA A 143 -16.37 17.96 -6.43
C ALA A 143 -17.04 16.62 -6.78
N ASP A 144 -18.33 16.66 -7.08
CA ASP A 144 -19.13 15.55 -7.56
C ASP A 144 -19.48 15.84 -9.02
N TYR A 145 -18.93 15.05 -9.94
CA TYR A 145 -19.15 15.16 -11.38
C TYR A 145 -19.33 13.78 -11.99
N ALA A 146 -20.20 13.68 -13.00
CA ALA A 146 -20.42 12.43 -13.72
C ALA A 146 -19.22 11.97 -14.55
N LYS A 147 -18.34 12.89 -14.95
CA LYS A 147 -17.14 12.62 -15.75
C LYS A 147 -15.96 13.45 -15.28
N TYR A 148 -14.78 12.86 -15.35
CA TYR A 148 -13.50 13.53 -15.11
C TYR A 148 -12.58 13.38 -16.32
N LYS A 149 -12.04 14.49 -16.81
CA LYS A 149 -11.07 14.52 -17.90
C LYS A 149 -9.69 14.86 -17.36
N PHE A 150 -8.74 13.97 -17.61
CA PHE A 150 -7.32 14.20 -17.40
C PHE A 150 -6.69 14.63 -18.72
N VAL A 151 -5.91 15.71 -18.68
CA VAL A 151 -5.11 16.19 -19.81
C VAL A 151 -3.65 16.09 -19.41
N PHE A 152 -3.00 14.99 -19.79
CA PHE A 152 -1.61 14.71 -19.44
C PHE A 152 -0.65 15.33 -20.46
N LYS A 153 0.53 15.73 -20.00
CA LYS A 153 1.68 16.13 -20.82
C LYS A 153 2.83 15.15 -20.60
N ALA A 154 3.41 14.62 -21.69
CA ALA A 154 4.49 13.64 -21.60
C ALA A 154 5.86 14.30 -21.37
N ASN A 155 6.82 13.52 -20.86
CA ASN A 155 8.18 13.93 -20.53
C ASN A 155 9.12 14.04 -21.75
N GLY A 156 8.65 14.66 -22.85
CA GLY A 156 9.48 14.91 -24.03
C GLY A 156 9.76 13.71 -24.96
N GLY A 157 9.24 12.52 -24.64
CA GLY A 157 9.19 11.37 -25.56
C GLY A 157 8.09 11.50 -26.63
N ASP A 158 8.09 10.57 -27.60
CA ASP A 158 7.03 10.41 -28.61
C ASP A 158 5.84 9.60 -28.09
N LYS A 159 5.87 9.18 -26.82
CA LYS A 159 4.85 8.38 -26.16
C LYS A 159 4.56 8.83 -24.74
N LEU A 160 3.40 8.42 -24.24
CA LEU A 160 3.01 8.49 -22.83
C LEU A 160 2.48 7.13 -22.38
N THR A 161 2.87 6.71 -21.18
CA THR A 161 2.37 5.50 -20.53
C THR A 161 1.82 5.78 -19.14
N LEU A 162 0.78 5.06 -18.74
CA LEU A 162 0.22 5.08 -17.39
C LEU A 162 -0.47 3.75 -17.12
N SER A 163 -0.32 3.19 -15.93
CA SER A 163 -0.99 1.95 -15.55
C SER A 163 -2.46 2.24 -15.27
N ASP A 164 -2.76 3.00 -14.21
CA ASP A 164 -4.13 3.18 -13.72
C ASP A 164 -4.45 4.60 -13.25
N ILE A 165 -5.75 4.90 -13.23
CA ILE A 165 -6.39 6.05 -12.61
C ILE A 165 -7.46 5.53 -11.63
N LEU A 166 -7.28 5.80 -10.35
CA LEU A 166 -8.27 5.43 -9.31
C LEU A 166 -8.81 6.68 -8.63
N PHE A 167 -10.11 6.73 -8.35
CA PHE A 167 -10.71 7.83 -7.60
C PHE A 167 -10.87 7.51 -6.12
N HIS A 168 -10.80 8.55 -5.29
CA HIS A 168 -11.07 8.47 -3.86
C HIS A 168 -12.16 9.46 -3.47
N THR A 169 -13.16 8.96 -2.75
CA THR A 169 -14.25 9.77 -2.15
C THR A 169 -13.87 10.32 -0.78
N GLU A 170 -12.80 9.80 -0.19
CA GLU A 170 -12.22 10.20 1.08
C GLU A 170 -10.71 10.35 1.01
N ASP A 171 -10.12 11.01 2.00
CA ASP A 171 -8.68 11.17 2.12
C ASP A 171 -8.13 9.97 2.90
N PRO A 172 -7.48 8.97 2.25
CA PRO A 172 -7.03 7.75 2.91
C PRO A 172 -5.91 7.99 3.92
N TYR A 173 -5.30 9.18 3.91
CA TYR A 173 -4.25 9.60 4.83
C TYR A 173 -4.72 10.75 5.75
N ALA A 174 -6.04 10.97 5.89
CA ALA A 174 -6.60 12.04 6.71
C ALA A 174 -6.10 11.98 8.17
N ALA A 175 -5.97 10.76 8.69
CA ALA A 175 -5.50 10.46 10.04
C ALA A 175 -3.97 10.50 10.19
N TRP A 176 -3.24 10.81 9.11
CA TRP A 176 -1.78 10.67 9.00
C TRP A 176 -1.06 11.97 8.63
N LYS A 177 -1.76 13.12 8.68
CA LYS A 177 -1.26 14.43 8.21
C LYS A 177 -0.02 14.93 8.94
N ASN A 178 0.20 14.50 10.17
CA ASN A 178 1.35 14.86 10.98
C ASN A 178 2.31 13.68 11.17
N PHE A 179 2.26 12.69 10.26
CA PHE A 179 3.19 11.58 10.30
C PHE A 179 4.63 12.07 10.14
N GLU A 180 5.41 11.91 11.20
CA GLU A 180 6.85 12.12 11.17
C GLU A 180 7.54 10.83 10.72
N SER A 181 8.01 10.85 9.48
CA SER A 181 8.83 9.78 8.92
C SER A 181 10.21 9.77 9.58
N PRO A 182 10.82 8.59 9.82
CA PRO A 182 12.22 8.53 10.23
C PRO A 182 13.13 9.17 9.19
N GLU A 183 14.30 9.60 9.65
CA GLU A 183 15.44 9.89 8.79
C GLU A 183 15.85 8.61 8.06
N ILE A 184 16.04 8.72 6.75
CA ILE A 184 16.46 7.60 5.90
C ILE A 184 17.88 7.86 5.44
N LEU A 185 18.77 6.92 5.71
CA LEU A 185 20.10 6.88 5.15
C LEU A 185 20.20 5.68 4.21
N PHE A 186 20.20 5.94 2.91
CA PHE A 186 20.40 4.90 1.90
C PHE A 186 21.90 4.76 1.59
N ILE A 187 22.40 3.52 1.62
CA ILE A 187 23.81 3.20 1.41
C ILE A 187 23.89 2.04 0.43
N ASP A 188 24.53 2.25 -0.72
CA ASP A 188 24.86 1.18 -1.65
C ASP A 188 26.32 0.76 -1.44
N LEU A 189 26.53 -0.46 -0.94
CA LEU A 189 27.85 -1.06 -0.73
C LEU A 189 28.26 -1.97 -1.91
N ALA A 190 27.34 -2.30 -2.81
CA ALA A 190 27.56 -3.25 -3.89
C ALA A 190 28.02 -2.55 -5.18
N GLU A 191 27.31 -1.49 -5.59
CA GLU A 191 27.47 -0.80 -6.89
C GLU A 191 27.49 -1.77 -8.10
N ASP A 192 26.77 -2.90 -7.98
CA ASP A 192 26.80 -4.00 -8.93
C ASP A 192 25.59 -4.00 -9.89
N LYS A 193 25.37 -5.10 -10.61
CA LYS A 193 24.21 -5.24 -11.50
C LYS A 193 22.88 -5.19 -10.72
N GLY A 194 22.83 -5.76 -9.52
CA GLY A 194 21.66 -5.70 -8.66
C GLY A 194 21.36 -4.28 -8.19
N SER A 195 22.38 -3.52 -7.77
CA SER A 195 22.23 -2.09 -7.45
C SER A 195 21.65 -1.31 -8.62
N LYS A 196 22.17 -1.51 -9.83
CA LYS A 196 21.66 -0.85 -11.05
C LYS A 196 20.21 -1.23 -11.34
N LEU A 197 19.83 -2.49 -11.13
CA LEU A 197 18.44 -2.93 -11.27
C LEU A 197 17.52 -2.31 -10.21
N TYR A 198 18.02 -2.09 -8.99
CA TYR A 198 17.29 -1.35 -7.97
C TYR A 198 17.07 0.11 -8.39
N ASP A 199 18.06 0.76 -9.01
CA ASP A 199 17.92 2.13 -9.54
C ASP A 199 16.85 2.22 -10.66
N VAL A 200 16.74 1.19 -11.50
CA VAL A 200 15.66 1.08 -12.50
C VAL A 200 14.29 1.04 -11.83
N LEU A 201 14.19 0.36 -10.69
CA LEU A 201 12.93 0.22 -9.97
C LEU A 201 12.60 1.46 -9.14
N VAL A 202 13.60 2.04 -8.46
CA VAL A 202 13.47 3.07 -7.42
C VAL A 202 14.31 4.30 -7.79
N GLN A 203 13.64 5.27 -8.41
CA GLN A 203 14.23 6.52 -8.89
C GLN A 203 14.60 7.48 -7.75
N ASP A 204 13.73 7.63 -6.74
CA ASP A 204 14.03 8.38 -5.51
C ASP A 204 13.89 7.46 -4.29
N LYS A 205 15.05 7.01 -3.82
CA LYS A 205 15.21 5.98 -2.78
C LYS A 205 14.78 6.47 -1.41
N ILE A 206 15.09 7.74 -1.11
CA ILE A 206 14.72 8.34 0.18
C ILE A 206 13.21 8.52 0.22
N ALA A 207 12.61 9.12 -0.82
CA ALA A 207 11.17 9.29 -0.89
C ALA A 207 10.44 7.94 -0.87
N TYR A 208 10.96 6.93 -1.58
CA TYR A 208 10.39 5.58 -1.63
C TYR A 208 10.33 4.91 -0.25
N LEU A 209 11.43 4.94 0.50
CA LEU A 209 11.50 4.37 1.85
C LEU A 209 10.60 5.14 2.84
N LYS A 210 10.53 6.48 2.74
CA LYS A 210 9.63 7.29 3.57
C LYS A 210 8.15 7.03 3.26
N TRP A 211 7.83 6.86 1.98
CA TRP A 211 6.47 6.54 1.53
C TRP A 211 6.00 5.20 2.11
N HIS A 212 6.84 4.16 2.00
CA HIS A 212 6.51 2.86 2.57
C HIS A 212 6.54 2.83 4.11
N ALA A 213 7.33 3.67 4.78
CA ALA A 213 7.26 3.83 6.23
C ALA A 213 5.88 4.33 6.69
N LEU A 214 5.30 5.29 5.97
CA LEU A 214 3.93 5.74 6.20
C LEU A 214 2.93 4.61 5.94
N GLU A 215 2.98 3.97 4.77
CA GLU A 215 2.06 2.88 4.42
C GLU A 215 2.06 1.77 5.48
N ILE A 216 3.24 1.30 5.90
CA ILE A 216 3.38 0.28 6.94
C ILE A 216 2.72 0.73 8.24
N CYS A 217 2.94 1.98 8.66
CA CYS A 217 2.30 2.51 9.86
C CYS A 217 0.77 2.52 9.73
N THR A 218 0.23 2.77 8.54
CA THR A 218 -1.22 2.68 8.33
C THR A 218 -1.79 1.30 8.60
N TYR A 219 -1.04 0.20 8.42
CA TYR A 219 -1.50 -1.14 8.77
C TYR A 219 -1.38 -1.51 10.24
N LEU A 220 -0.44 -0.88 10.94
CA LEU A 220 -0.10 -1.23 12.33
C LEU A 220 -0.84 -0.37 13.35
N TYR A 221 -1.25 0.84 12.96
CA TYR A 221 -1.87 1.84 13.83
C TYR A 221 -3.09 2.47 13.15
N PHE A 222 -3.91 3.17 13.93
CA PHE A 222 -5.11 3.84 13.43
C PHE A 222 -4.83 5.24 12.91
N ASN A 223 -3.87 5.96 13.52
CA ASN A 223 -3.58 7.35 13.19
C ASN A 223 -2.18 7.79 13.65
N ASP A 224 -1.76 9.00 13.25
CA ASP A 224 -0.47 9.60 13.59
C ASP A 224 -0.24 9.94 15.08
N ARG A 225 -1.29 9.88 15.91
CA ARG A 225 -1.20 10.14 17.36
C ARG A 225 -1.02 8.87 18.18
N ASP A 226 -1.20 7.70 17.58
CA ASP A 226 -0.98 6.43 18.28
C ASP A 226 0.49 6.33 18.69
N GLU A 227 0.74 5.80 19.89
CA GLU A 227 2.10 5.65 20.39
C GLU A 227 2.84 4.56 19.61
N ARG A 228 3.64 5.00 18.65
CA ARG A 228 4.45 4.12 17.80
C ARG A 228 5.67 3.57 18.53
N PHE A 229 6.20 2.46 18.03
CA PHE A 229 7.54 2.02 18.39
C PHE A 229 8.54 3.11 17.97
N PRO A 230 9.42 3.59 18.90
CA PRO A 230 10.23 4.77 18.63
C PRO A 230 11.38 4.44 17.66
N VAL A 231 11.24 4.81 16.39
CA VAL A 231 12.31 4.74 15.39
C VAL A 231 12.48 6.11 14.74
N ASN A 232 13.69 6.64 14.86
CA ASN A 232 14.08 7.94 14.34
C ASN A 232 14.89 7.83 13.06
N THR A 233 15.65 6.73 12.90
CA THR A 233 16.56 6.54 11.76
C THR A 233 16.47 5.11 11.24
N ILE A 234 16.36 4.98 9.93
CA ILE A 234 16.49 3.72 9.20
C ILE A 234 17.67 3.85 8.24
N GLU A 235 18.68 3.02 8.44
CA GLU A 235 19.72 2.80 7.43
C GLU A 235 19.27 1.68 6.49
N TYR A 236 19.35 1.90 5.20
CA TYR A 236 18.97 0.92 4.19
C TYR A 236 20.19 0.62 3.30
N PHE A 237 20.72 -0.60 3.43
CA PHE A 237 21.90 -1.06 2.73
C PHE A 237 21.52 -1.92 1.53
N LEU A 238 22.12 -1.65 0.37
CA LEU A 238 22.26 -2.63 -0.70
C LEU A 238 23.65 -3.25 -0.62
N GLU A 239 23.74 -4.57 -0.55
CA GLU A 239 25.03 -5.27 -0.56
C GLU A 239 24.90 -6.67 -1.17
N PRO A 240 26.00 -7.28 -1.64
CA PRO A 240 25.98 -8.68 -2.07
C PRO A 240 25.83 -9.60 -0.85
N MET A 241 24.84 -10.49 -0.87
CA MET A 241 24.55 -11.40 0.24
C MET A 241 24.27 -12.81 -0.31
N PRO A 242 25.31 -13.61 -0.59
CA PRO A 242 25.14 -14.90 -1.23
C PRO A 242 24.29 -15.86 -0.41
N GLY A 243 23.15 -16.27 -0.96
CA GLY A 243 22.23 -17.21 -0.31
C GLY A 243 21.25 -16.58 0.68
N GLU A 244 21.29 -15.26 0.84
CA GLU A 244 20.40 -14.51 1.74
C GLU A 244 19.55 -13.50 0.95
N VAL A 245 18.41 -13.12 1.52
CA VAL A 245 17.44 -12.20 0.90
C VAL A 245 17.58 -10.81 1.52
N SER A 246 17.39 -10.75 2.83
CA SER A 246 17.46 -9.53 3.63
C SER A 246 17.56 -9.89 5.10
N TYR A 247 17.94 -8.92 5.92
CA TYR A 247 17.75 -8.97 7.35
C TYR A 247 17.64 -7.55 7.93
N LYS A 248 16.91 -7.45 9.04
CA LYS A 248 16.91 -6.28 9.91
C LYS A 248 17.93 -6.43 11.03
N GLY A 249 18.69 -5.38 11.30
CA GLY A 249 19.55 -5.23 12.47
C GLY A 249 19.30 -3.92 13.22
N GLY A 250 20.11 -3.70 14.26
CA GLY A 250 19.95 -2.55 15.16
C GLY A 250 18.68 -2.61 16.03
N SER A 251 18.48 -1.55 16.80
CA SER A 251 17.38 -1.42 17.76
C SER A 251 16.96 0.04 17.89
N SER A 252 15.71 0.29 18.28
CA SER A 252 15.22 1.65 18.58
C SER A 252 16.27 2.50 19.33
N PRO A 253 16.51 3.77 18.93
CA PRO A 253 15.78 4.51 17.90
C PRO A 253 16.35 4.36 16.47
N LYS A 254 17.38 3.52 16.26
CA LYS A 254 18.06 3.37 14.97
C LYS A 254 18.12 1.91 14.56
N ILE A 255 17.50 1.58 13.44
CA ILE A 255 17.58 0.25 12.84
C ILE A 255 18.35 0.31 11.52
N ASN A 256 18.78 -0.85 11.06
CA ASN A 256 19.28 -1.04 9.71
C ASN A 256 18.54 -2.18 9.02
N ILE A 257 18.37 -2.05 7.71
CA ILE A 257 17.79 -3.06 6.83
C ILE A 257 18.83 -3.31 5.74
N HIS A 258 19.21 -4.56 5.56
CA HIS A 258 20.19 -4.98 4.57
C HIS A 258 19.49 -5.79 3.49
N TYR A 259 19.55 -5.36 2.22
CA TYR A 259 18.87 -6.02 1.11
C TYR A 259 19.87 -6.51 0.05
N SER A 260 19.72 -7.78 -0.32
CA SER A 260 20.66 -8.51 -1.16
C SER A 260 20.58 -8.09 -2.63
N THR A 261 21.69 -7.60 -3.18
CA THR A 261 21.80 -7.37 -4.64
C THR A 261 21.82 -8.67 -5.44
N ASP A 262 22.23 -9.80 -4.85
CA ASP A 262 22.10 -11.12 -5.46
C ASP A 262 20.63 -11.53 -5.60
N TRP A 263 19.81 -11.23 -4.60
CA TRP A 263 18.37 -11.50 -4.66
C TRP A 263 17.64 -10.60 -5.66
N ILE A 264 18.02 -9.32 -5.74
CA ILE A 264 17.52 -8.40 -6.77
C ILE A 264 17.80 -8.97 -8.17
N GLN A 265 19.04 -9.37 -8.45
CA GLN A 265 19.41 -9.95 -9.74
C GLN A 265 18.63 -11.23 -10.05
N LYS A 266 18.45 -12.10 -9.05
CA LYS A 266 17.66 -13.32 -9.20
C LYS A 266 16.20 -13.01 -9.56
N SER A 267 15.59 -12.07 -8.86
CA SER A 267 14.18 -11.68 -9.01
C SER A 267 13.91 -10.96 -10.34
N ALA A 268 14.90 -10.22 -10.85
CA ALA A 268 14.82 -9.52 -12.13
C ALA A 268 14.78 -10.44 -13.36
N ASN A 269 15.13 -11.73 -13.23
CA ASN A 269 15.14 -12.67 -14.36
C ASN A 269 13.74 -12.99 -14.91
N GLU A 270 12.69 -12.74 -14.13
CA GLU A 270 11.30 -13.01 -14.56
C GLU A 270 10.67 -11.79 -15.24
N SER A 271 10.60 -10.66 -14.55
CA SER A 271 10.09 -9.38 -15.09
C SER A 271 10.39 -8.23 -14.12
N LEU A 272 10.28 -6.98 -14.59
CA LEU A 272 10.38 -5.81 -13.72
C LEU A 272 9.26 -5.75 -12.68
N LEU A 273 8.04 -6.20 -13.04
CA LEU A 273 6.93 -6.28 -12.09
C LEU A 273 7.21 -7.28 -10.97
N LYS A 274 7.72 -8.47 -11.31
CA LYS A 274 8.11 -9.47 -10.30
C LYS A 274 9.20 -8.93 -9.37
N LEU A 275 10.19 -8.25 -9.92
CA LEU A 275 11.22 -7.57 -9.13
C LEU A 275 10.62 -6.51 -8.21
N SER A 276 9.68 -5.70 -8.71
CA SER A 276 8.98 -4.67 -7.94
C SER A 276 8.24 -5.25 -6.73
N LEU A 277 7.38 -6.25 -6.99
CA LEU A 277 6.58 -6.90 -5.95
C LEU A 277 7.46 -7.61 -4.91
N GLU A 278 8.54 -8.27 -5.35
CA GLU A 278 9.48 -8.94 -4.45
C GLU A 278 10.23 -7.93 -3.58
N THR A 279 10.75 -6.86 -4.18
CA THR A 279 11.49 -5.81 -3.47
C THR A 279 10.60 -5.10 -2.44
N ARG A 280 9.36 -4.77 -2.80
CA ARG A 280 8.38 -4.22 -1.85
C ARG A 280 8.04 -5.22 -0.75
N GLY A 281 7.82 -6.48 -1.10
CA GLY A 281 7.49 -7.52 -0.13
C GLY A 281 8.58 -7.75 0.91
N VAL A 282 9.84 -7.79 0.48
CA VAL A 282 11.00 -7.89 1.38
C VAL A 282 11.10 -6.64 2.26
N LEU A 283 11.02 -5.45 1.66
CA LEU A 283 11.03 -4.19 2.42
C LEU A 283 9.91 -4.15 3.47
N PHE A 284 8.69 -4.58 3.13
CA PHE A 284 7.56 -4.61 4.06
C PHE A 284 7.82 -5.54 5.23
N HIS A 285 8.33 -6.75 4.98
CA HIS A 285 8.66 -7.69 6.05
C HIS A 285 9.66 -7.06 7.04
N GLU A 286 10.79 -6.57 6.54
CA GLU A 286 11.85 -6.03 7.40
C GLU A 286 11.48 -4.71 8.08
N MET A 287 10.81 -3.81 7.36
CA MET A 287 10.46 -2.48 7.87
C MET A 287 9.26 -2.51 8.82
N VAL A 288 8.41 -3.55 8.77
CA VAL A 288 7.40 -3.77 9.83
C VAL A 288 8.07 -3.99 11.18
N HIS A 289 9.21 -4.68 11.25
CA HIS A 289 9.99 -4.81 12.49
C HIS A 289 10.52 -3.47 13.04
N ALA A 290 10.57 -2.41 12.22
CA ALA A 290 10.89 -1.06 12.68
C ALA A 290 9.75 -0.45 13.51
N PHE A 291 8.51 -0.73 13.12
CA PHE A 291 7.34 0.00 13.60
C PHE A 291 6.40 -0.83 14.45
N GLN A 292 6.39 -2.15 14.36
CA GLN A 292 5.49 -2.99 15.15
C GLN A 292 5.83 -2.94 16.64
N LEU A 293 4.82 -3.22 17.45
CA LEU A 293 4.98 -3.41 18.88
C LEU A 293 5.46 -4.84 19.17
N GLU A 294 5.95 -5.07 20.39
CA GLU A 294 6.46 -6.37 20.82
C GLU A 294 5.64 -6.91 22.00
N PRO A 295 5.33 -8.22 22.06
CA PRO A 295 4.55 -8.82 23.14
C PRO A 295 5.16 -8.59 24.54
N GLN A 296 4.37 -8.14 25.51
CA GLN A 296 4.82 -7.93 26.89
C GLN A 296 4.61 -9.16 27.79
N GLY A 297 5.45 -9.31 28.82
CA GLY A 297 5.25 -10.29 29.90
C GLY A 297 5.49 -11.76 29.53
N ILE A 298 6.09 -12.03 28.37
CA ILE A 298 6.50 -13.36 27.93
C ILE A 298 8.01 -13.39 27.62
N PRO A 299 8.64 -14.57 27.44
CA PRO A 299 10.06 -14.65 27.09
C PRO A 299 10.40 -13.79 25.87
N ALA A 300 11.55 -13.12 25.91
CA ALA A 300 12.04 -12.30 24.80
C ALA A 300 12.13 -13.11 23.49
N TYR A 301 12.12 -12.40 22.36
CA TYR A 301 12.21 -13.00 21.03
C TYR A 301 13.30 -14.07 20.94
N SER A 302 12.90 -15.28 20.56
CA SER A 302 13.80 -16.40 20.29
C SER A 302 13.10 -17.36 19.35
N GLN A 303 13.82 -17.84 18.33
CA GLN A 303 13.25 -18.67 17.27
C GLN A 303 12.41 -19.82 17.84
N GLY A 304 11.17 -19.94 17.35
CA GLY A 304 10.22 -20.99 17.74
C GLY A 304 9.41 -20.69 19.01
N ASN A 305 9.63 -19.56 19.69
CA ASN A 305 8.80 -19.13 20.81
C ASN A 305 7.62 -18.24 20.37
N MET A 306 6.76 -17.88 21.33
CA MET A 306 5.55 -17.11 21.04
C MET A 306 5.84 -15.69 20.58
N SER A 307 6.86 -15.03 21.16
CA SER A 307 7.30 -13.70 20.74
C SER A 307 7.79 -13.70 19.30
N TRP A 308 8.60 -14.68 18.92
CA TRP A 308 9.03 -14.90 17.54
C TRP A 308 7.84 -15.12 16.61
N ALA A 309 6.94 -16.04 16.97
CA ALA A 309 5.82 -16.37 16.10
C ALA A 309 4.87 -15.18 15.89
N ALA A 310 4.61 -14.39 16.93
CA ALA A 310 3.81 -13.19 16.86
C ALA A 310 4.49 -12.08 16.06
N ILE A 311 5.79 -11.86 16.27
CA ILE A 311 6.55 -10.80 15.60
C ILE A 311 6.71 -11.07 14.10
N GLU A 312 7.22 -12.25 13.72
CA GLU A 312 7.40 -12.66 12.32
C GLU A 312 6.06 -12.82 11.60
N GLY A 313 5.06 -13.36 12.33
CA GLY A 313 3.71 -13.53 11.79
C GLY A 313 3.04 -12.20 11.45
N LEU A 314 3.19 -11.19 12.31
CA LEU A 314 2.61 -9.87 12.05
C LEU A 314 3.29 -9.16 10.87
N ALA A 315 4.62 -9.29 10.72
CA ALA A 315 5.35 -8.79 9.57
C ALA A 315 4.83 -9.38 8.24
N ASP A 316 4.66 -10.71 8.18
CA ASP A 316 4.08 -11.37 7.01
C ASP A 316 2.57 -11.07 6.82
N ALA A 317 1.84 -10.79 7.90
CA ALA A 317 0.45 -10.34 7.80
C ALA A 317 0.36 -8.99 7.07
N VAL A 318 1.21 -8.03 7.46
CA VAL A 318 1.29 -6.71 6.81
C VAL A 318 1.73 -6.85 5.35
N ARG A 319 2.76 -7.66 5.08
CA ARG A 319 3.20 -7.98 3.70
C ARG A 319 2.05 -8.53 2.85
N THR A 320 1.21 -9.39 3.42
CA THR A 320 0.09 -10.04 2.72
C THR A 320 -1.06 -9.08 2.47
N VAL A 321 -1.49 -8.30 3.48
CA VAL A 321 -2.57 -7.31 3.30
C VAL A 321 -2.17 -6.19 2.34
N ALA A 322 -0.87 -5.95 2.17
CA ALA A 322 -0.32 -5.05 1.16
C ALA A 322 -0.24 -5.63 -0.25
N GLY A 323 -0.61 -6.88 -0.44
CA GLY A 323 -0.60 -7.54 -1.75
C GLY A 323 0.77 -8.06 -2.20
N TYR A 324 1.82 -7.96 -1.37
CA TYR A 324 3.19 -8.35 -1.73
C TYR A 324 3.54 -9.79 -1.32
N HIS A 325 2.53 -10.61 -1.07
CA HIS A 325 2.69 -12.01 -0.72
C HIS A 325 1.53 -12.83 -1.30
N ASP A 326 1.87 -13.90 -2.02
CA ASP A 326 0.88 -14.73 -2.70
C ASP A 326 0.14 -15.65 -1.71
N TYR A 327 -1.07 -15.26 -1.35
CA TYR A 327 -1.95 -16.01 -0.46
C TYR A 327 -2.34 -17.39 -1.03
N ALA A 328 -2.18 -17.63 -2.34
CA ALA A 328 -2.38 -18.96 -2.90
C ALA A 328 -1.37 -19.99 -2.36
N THR A 329 -0.22 -19.54 -1.82
CA THR A 329 0.77 -20.39 -1.18
C THR A 329 0.39 -20.82 0.24
N ARG A 330 -0.82 -20.44 0.71
CA ARG A 330 -1.31 -20.73 2.06
C ARG A 330 -1.18 -22.20 2.45
N ASN A 331 -0.47 -22.42 3.55
CA ASN A 331 -0.34 -23.72 4.20
C ASN A 331 -0.89 -23.65 5.63
N THR A 332 -1.73 -24.64 6.00
CA THR A 332 -2.42 -24.69 7.29
C THR A 332 -1.99 -25.87 8.17
N ASN A 333 -0.87 -26.52 7.83
CA ASN A 333 -0.30 -27.65 8.59
C ASN A 333 0.45 -27.23 9.87
N GLY A 334 0.38 -25.96 10.27
CA GLY A 334 1.05 -25.42 11.46
C GLY A 334 0.09 -24.93 12.54
N SER A 335 0.52 -23.89 13.25
CA SER A 335 -0.25 -23.19 14.29
C SER A 335 0.20 -21.73 14.38
N LEU A 336 -0.38 -20.96 15.30
CA LEU A 336 0.08 -19.59 15.60
C LEU A 336 1.47 -19.53 16.26
N MET A 337 2.07 -20.68 16.57
CA MET A 337 3.46 -20.79 17.00
C MET A 337 4.43 -20.99 15.82
N SER A 338 3.93 -21.07 14.59
CA SER A 338 4.74 -21.31 13.40
C SER A 338 5.42 -20.05 12.84
N GLY A 339 5.02 -18.86 13.28
CA GLY A 339 5.54 -17.59 12.76
C GLY A 339 5.27 -17.39 11.27
N TYR A 340 5.96 -16.41 10.68
CA TYR A 340 6.04 -16.14 9.23
C TYR A 340 4.68 -16.33 8.52
N GLN A 341 4.70 -16.88 7.30
CA GLN A 341 3.55 -17.05 6.42
C GLN A 341 2.37 -17.75 7.09
N THR A 342 2.64 -18.76 7.93
CA THR A 342 1.56 -19.55 8.57
C THR A 342 0.72 -18.67 9.49
N THR A 343 1.38 -17.87 10.31
CA THR A 343 0.73 -16.95 11.25
C THR A 343 0.23 -15.70 10.52
N GLY A 344 1.02 -15.16 9.58
CA GLY A 344 0.67 -13.99 8.80
C GLY A 344 -0.58 -14.18 7.95
N PHE A 345 -0.73 -15.33 7.30
CA PHE A 345 -1.94 -15.66 6.53
C PHE A 345 -3.18 -15.85 7.40
N PHE A 346 -3.03 -16.31 8.64
CA PHE A 346 -4.13 -16.34 9.58
C PHE A 346 -4.54 -14.91 10.00
N CYS A 347 -3.59 -14.05 10.35
CA CYS A 347 -3.88 -12.65 10.66
C CYS A 347 -4.52 -11.93 9.48
N TYR A 348 -4.03 -12.15 8.26
CA TYR A 348 -4.67 -11.64 7.05
C TYR A 348 -6.10 -12.19 6.90
N TRP A 349 -6.34 -13.49 7.08
CA TRP A 349 -7.69 -14.06 7.04
C TRP A 349 -8.65 -13.42 8.06
N LEU A 350 -8.18 -13.07 9.26
CA LEU A 350 -8.99 -12.31 10.23
C LEU A 350 -9.44 -10.96 9.66
N THR A 351 -8.55 -10.25 8.94
CA THR A 351 -8.90 -8.97 8.30
C THR A 351 -9.98 -9.08 7.22
N GLN A 352 -10.16 -10.26 6.65
CA GLN A 352 -11.10 -10.53 5.57
C GLN A 352 -12.44 -11.09 6.08
N THR A 353 -12.45 -11.73 7.26
CA THR A 353 -13.59 -12.52 7.71
C THR A 353 -14.14 -12.15 9.08
N GLN A 354 -13.32 -11.57 9.96
CA GLN A 354 -13.70 -11.31 11.35
C GLN A 354 -13.77 -9.81 11.63
N ASP A 355 -12.63 -9.15 11.57
CA ASP A 355 -12.52 -7.72 11.82
C ASP A 355 -11.49 -7.14 10.88
N LYS A 356 -11.94 -6.10 10.19
CA LYS A 356 -11.18 -5.36 9.22
C LYS A 356 -9.87 -4.81 9.83
N ASP A 357 -9.87 -4.48 11.12
CA ASP A 357 -8.77 -3.89 11.88
C ASP A 357 -7.97 -4.91 12.71
N ALA A 358 -8.16 -6.22 12.48
CA ALA A 358 -7.51 -7.28 13.25
C ALA A 358 -5.98 -7.12 13.38
N ILE A 359 -5.26 -6.76 12.31
CA ILE A 359 -3.79 -6.55 12.35
C ILE A 359 -3.43 -5.38 13.30
N ARG A 360 -4.12 -4.24 13.21
CA ARG A 360 -3.90 -3.07 14.07
C ARG A 360 -4.16 -3.42 15.53
N ASN A 361 -5.28 -4.11 15.79
CA ASN A 361 -5.64 -4.49 17.14
C ASN A 361 -4.69 -5.54 17.74
N ILE A 362 -4.24 -6.52 16.93
CA ILE A 362 -3.22 -7.47 17.36
C ILE A 362 -1.92 -6.74 17.70
N ASN A 363 -1.48 -5.79 16.87
CA ASN A 363 -0.33 -4.93 17.16
C ASN A 363 -0.50 -4.17 18.49
N ALA A 364 -1.63 -3.48 18.67
CA ALA A 364 -1.94 -2.73 19.90
C ALA A 364 -2.00 -3.63 21.16
N SER A 365 -2.47 -4.87 20.99
CA SER A 365 -2.50 -5.86 22.08
C SER A 365 -1.11 -6.17 22.63
N MET A 366 -0.07 -6.12 21.78
CA MET A 366 1.31 -6.47 22.15
C MET A 366 1.85 -5.57 23.25
N ARG A 367 1.45 -4.29 23.26
CA ARG A 367 1.78 -3.32 24.32
C ARG A 367 0.84 -3.42 25.54
N THR A 368 -0.44 -3.69 25.31
CA THR A 368 -1.48 -3.56 26.33
C THR A 368 -1.60 -4.80 27.23
N ILE A 369 -1.43 -5.98 26.66
CA ILE A 369 -1.66 -7.25 27.36
C ILE A 369 -0.36 -7.73 28.01
N ASN A 370 -0.42 -8.05 29.31
CA ASN A 370 0.70 -8.57 30.07
C ASN A 370 0.21 -9.57 31.15
N PRO A 371 0.56 -10.87 31.07
CA PRO A 371 1.38 -11.49 30.02
C PRO A 371 0.59 -11.65 28.71
N TRP A 372 1.26 -11.40 27.59
CA TRP A 372 0.68 -11.56 26.26
C TRP A 372 0.44 -13.04 25.92
N SER A 373 -0.64 -13.32 25.20
CA SER A 373 -0.91 -14.63 24.60
C SER A 373 -1.80 -14.46 23.38
N TRP A 374 -1.80 -15.42 22.46
CA TRP A 374 -2.68 -15.39 21.28
C TRP A 374 -4.16 -15.34 21.66
N ASP A 375 -4.62 -16.16 22.60
CA ASP A 375 -6.02 -16.12 23.07
C ASP A 375 -6.41 -14.74 23.62
N ALA A 376 -5.56 -14.13 24.48
CA ALA A 376 -5.82 -12.79 25.00
C ALA A 376 -5.77 -11.71 23.92
N ALA A 377 -4.82 -11.80 22.98
CA ALA A 377 -4.69 -10.86 21.86
C ALA A 377 -5.90 -10.93 20.91
N LEU A 378 -6.40 -12.13 20.63
CA LEU A 378 -7.60 -12.33 19.81
C LEU A 378 -8.85 -11.81 20.51
N LYS A 379 -8.97 -11.97 21.83
CA LYS A 379 -10.06 -11.37 22.61
C LYS A 379 -10.01 -9.85 22.61
N TYR A 380 -8.82 -9.28 22.75
CA TYR A 380 -8.63 -7.85 22.62
C TYR A 380 -9.00 -7.36 21.21
N ALA A 381 -8.61 -8.11 20.18
CA ALA A 381 -8.79 -7.67 18.80
C ALA A 381 -10.20 -7.86 18.24
N LEU A 382 -10.93 -8.88 18.71
CA LEU A 382 -12.20 -9.33 18.11
C LEU A 382 -13.36 -9.40 19.12
N GLY A 383 -13.09 -9.15 20.40
CA GLY A 383 -14.06 -9.25 21.51
C GLY A 383 -13.91 -10.51 22.36
N GLU A 384 -14.48 -10.47 23.57
CA GLU A 384 -14.29 -11.50 24.63
C GLU A 384 -14.68 -12.94 24.23
N ASP A 385 -15.58 -13.09 23.26
CA ASP A 385 -16.02 -14.40 22.76
C ASP A 385 -15.02 -15.04 21.79
N ALA A 386 -13.98 -14.31 21.36
CA ALA A 386 -12.95 -14.84 20.49
C ALA A 386 -12.17 -15.95 21.19
N ASN A 387 -11.91 -17.03 20.45
CA ASN A 387 -11.17 -18.18 20.95
C ASN A 387 -10.17 -18.66 19.90
N GLU A 388 -8.92 -18.81 20.32
CA GLU A 388 -7.80 -19.18 19.45
C GLU A 388 -8.05 -20.48 18.69
N GLN A 389 -8.45 -21.55 19.38
CA GLN A 389 -8.61 -22.87 18.77
C GLN A 389 -9.78 -22.89 17.77
N THR A 390 -10.86 -22.19 18.10
CA THR A 390 -12.04 -22.05 17.25
C THR A 390 -11.71 -21.27 15.98
N LEU A 391 -11.08 -20.11 16.11
CA LEU A 391 -10.68 -19.29 14.96
C LEU A 391 -9.67 -20.02 14.06
N TRP A 392 -8.69 -20.71 14.65
CA TRP A 392 -7.76 -21.52 13.88
C TRP A 392 -8.45 -22.66 13.12
N ALA A 393 -9.42 -23.33 13.75
CA ALA A 393 -10.20 -24.38 13.09
C ALA A 393 -11.03 -23.84 11.91
N LEU A 394 -11.64 -22.65 12.06
CA LEU A 394 -12.36 -21.96 10.98
C LEU A 394 -11.42 -21.61 9.82
N TYR A 395 -10.27 -20.99 10.13
CA TYR A 395 -9.25 -20.69 9.14
C TYR A 395 -8.77 -21.92 8.36
N LYS A 396 -8.58 -23.05 9.04
CA LYS A 396 -8.21 -24.33 8.40
C LYS A 396 -9.28 -24.86 7.45
N ALA A 397 -10.55 -24.72 7.84
CA ALA A 397 -11.70 -25.21 7.09
C ALA A 397 -11.95 -24.35 5.84
N ASP A 398 -11.72 -23.04 5.94
CA ASP A 398 -11.91 -22.10 4.86
C ASP A 398 -10.92 -22.35 3.70
N LYS A 399 -11.45 -22.49 2.49
CA LYS A 399 -10.69 -22.72 1.25
C LYS A 399 -10.68 -21.51 0.32
N THR A 400 -11.33 -20.42 0.71
CA THR A 400 -11.40 -19.18 -0.06
C THR A 400 -10.01 -18.58 -0.23
N ASN A 401 -9.69 -18.13 -1.45
CA ASN A 401 -8.56 -17.25 -1.70
C ASN A 401 -9.07 -15.81 -1.65
N TYR A 402 -8.64 -15.05 -0.65
CA TYR A 402 -9.08 -13.69 -0.42
C TYR A 402 -8.26 -12.64 -1.17
N GLN A 403 -7.11 -13.03 -1.73
CA GLN A 403 -6.32 -12.11 -2.53
C GLN A 403 -7.04 -11.88 -3.85
N LYS A 404 -7.62 -10.67 -3.97
CA LYS A 404 -8.05 -10.14 -5.26
C LYS A 404 -6.77 -9.79 -6.03
N ARG A 405 -6.70 -10.27 -7.27
CA ARG A 405 -5.62 -9.93 -8.19
C ARG A 405 -5.94 -8.63 -8.87
#